data_AF-A0A956W4P3-F1
#
_entry.id   AF-A0A956W4P3-F1
#
_cell.length_a   1.000
_cell.length_b   1.000
_cell.length_c   1.000
_cell.angle_alpha   90.00
_cell.angle_beta   90.00
_cell.angle_gamma   90.00
#
_symmetry.space_group_name_H-M   'P 1'
#
loop_
_entity.id
_entity.type
_entity.pdbx_description
1 polymer ?
#
loop_
_entity_poly.entity_id
_entity_poly.type
_entity_poly.pdbx_seq_one_letter_code
_entity_poly.pdbx_strand_id
1 'polypeptide(L)'
;LAQFDDDLEPFDFIIAHGIYSWVPPAARQALLELCAARLSEHGMANISYNTFPGWYGLLAIRRIMQDAARGIEDPEEQARAGADAVKFFRDVWPDNHPLGTFLRWYINLEEARLEVNDRATSTLVLHDELSEYNDPVYLGEFVAAAEKAGLSYVADADLPASFPNGVPDDVVAAISKRVRSAVEFEQHLDMLRNTTFRRSLLVRGKVEVQRRLRPDPAMMMQFSVRSRAVPEGSVEINDRAAAAFAIPAGARLTTDHPLSKAAMLELRAANPQSLSFRELAVRAWGRVEGHGQSAPPADQLTLLGANLLRGYTYNIDLI
;
A
#
# COMPACT_ATOMS: atom_id res chain seq x y z
N LEU A 1 -17.19 17.98 -12.12
CA LEU A 1 -17.80 16.94 -11.28
C LEU A 1 -19.31 17.15 -11.33
N ALA A 2 -20.09 16.07 -11.42
CA ALA A 2 -21.55 16.17 -11.36
C ALA A 2 -21.96 16.87 -10.06
N GLN A 3 -22.91 17.81 -10.14
CA GLN A 3 -23.54 18.35 -8.94
C GLN A 3 -24.38 17.23 -8.34
N PHE A 4 -24.05 16.81 -7.12
CA PHE A 4 -24.90 15.92 -6.34
C PHE A 4 -26.04 16.74 -5.76
N ASP A 5 -27.25 16.18 -5.75
CA ASP A 5 -28.41 16.80 -5.11
C ASP A 5 -28.09 17.21 -3.67
N ASP A 6 -28.58 18.37 -3.24
CA ASP A 6 -28.31 18.88 -1.89
C ASP A 6 -28.84 17.93 -0.81
N ASP A 7 -29.91 17.19 -1.11
CA ASP A 7 -30.56 16.21 -0.23
C ASP A 7 -29.83 14.87 -0.11
N LEU A 8 -28.72 14.67 -0.83
CA LEU A 8 -27.96 13.43 -0.77
C LEU A 8 -27.27 13.26 0.59
N GLU A 9 -27.58 12.16 1.28
CA GLU A 9 -26.96 11.80 2.55
C GLU A 9 -25.43 11.65 2.43
N PRO A 10 -24.66 11.96 3.50
CA PRO A 10 -23.23 11.71 3.51
C PRO A 10 -22.86 10.23 3.35
N PHE A 11 -21.72 9.96 2.71
CA PHE A 11 -21.18 8.63 2.51
C PHE A 11 -20.21 8.25 3.61
N ASP A 12 -20.29 7.02 4.12
CA ASP A 12 -19.28 6.48 5.03
C ASP A 12 -17.97 6.16 4.31
N PHE A 13 -18.01 5.86 3.01
CA PHE A 13 -16.82 5.60 2.21
C PHE A 13 -16.89 6.31 0.87
N ILE A 14 -15.80 6.97 0.51
CA ILE A 14 -15.62 7.56 -0.82
C ILE A 14 -14.34 6.97 -1.42
N ILE A 15 -14.43 6.34 -2.58
CA ILE A 15 -13.29 5.68 -3.22
C ILE A 15 -13.03 6.33 -4.58
N ALA A 16 -11.87 6.96 -4.73
CA ALA A 16 -11.40 7.58 -5.97
C ALA A 16 -10.11 6.89 -6.41
N HIS A 17 -10.25 5.77 -7.14
CA HIS A 17 -9.14 4.98 -7.63
C HIS A 17 -8.84 5.30 -9.10
N GLY A 18 -7.59 5.61 -9.42
CA GLY A 18 -7.15 5.88 -10.79
C GLY A 18 -7.69 7.18 -11.39
N ILE A 19 -8.00 8.19 -10.56
CA ILE A 19 -8.57 9.46 -11.04
C ILE A 19 -7.66 10.65 -10.75
N TYR A 20 -7.11 10.77 -9.54
CA TYR A 20 -6.53 12.02 -9.06
C TYR A 20 -5.37 12.53 -9.94
N SER A 21 -4.43 11.68 -10.36
CA SER A 21 -3.35 12.08 -11.27
C SER A 21 -3.80 12.27 -12.72
N TRP A 22 -4.96 11.73 -13.08
CA TRP A 22 -5.48 11.63 -14.45
C TRP A 22 -6.41 12.77 -14.85
N VAL A 23 -6.55 13.78 -13.99
CA VAL A 23 -7.48 14.89 -14.21
C VAL A 23 -6.80 16.24 -14.01
N PRO A 24 -7.31 17.31 -14.63
CA PRO A 24 -6.77 18.66 -14.46
C PRO A 24 -6.75 19.12 -12.99
N PRO A 25 -5.89 20.10 -12.62
CA PRO A 25 -5.82 20.64 -11.26
C PRO A 25 -7.18 21.04 -10.66
N ALA A 26 -8.05 21.65 -11.47
CA ALA A 26 -9.40 22.04 -11.02
C ALA A 26 -10.26 20.84 -10.61
N ALA A 27 -10.15 19.72 -11.32
CA ALA A 27 -10.88 18.49 -11.00
C ALA A 27 -10.31 17.78 -9.77
N ARG A 28 -8.98 17.82 -9.57
CA ARG A 28 -8.33 17.34 -8.32
C ARG A 28 -8.84 18.09 -7.10
N GLN A 29 -8.86 19.43 -7.17
CA GLN A 29 -9.36 20.28 -6.10
C GLN A 29 -10.84 19.98 -5.81
N ALA A 30 -11.67 19.93 -6.86
CA ALA A 30 -13.08 19.64 -6.71
C ALA A 30 -13.35 18.23 -6.14
N LEU A 31 -12.48 17.25 -6.41
CA LEU A 31 -12.57 15.91 -5.82
C LEU A 31 -12.33 15.95 -4.31
N LEU A 32 -11.30 16.67 -3.85
CA LEU A 32 -11.02 16.83 -2.42
C LEU A 32 -12.15 17.58 -1.70
N GLU A 33 -12.68 18.63 -2.31
CA GLU A 33 -13.81 19.39 -1.79
C GLU A 33 -15.09 18.54 -1.70
N LEU A 34 -15.34 17.72 -2.72
CA LEU A 34 -16.44 16.76 -2.70
C LEU A 34 -16.29 15.76 -1.55
N CYS A 35 -15.09 15.20 -1.37
CA CYS A 35 -14.81 14.31 -0.24
C CYS A 35 -15.09 15.03 1.09
N ALA A 36 -14.58 16.25 1.26
CA ALA A 36 -14.82 17.02 2.48
C ALA A 36 -16.30 17.36 2.72
N ALA A 37 -17.07 17.63 1.66
CA ALA A 37 -18.49 17.96 1.77
C ALA A 37 -19.34 16.72 2.08
N ARG A 38 -19.06 15.59 1.42
CA ARG A 38 -19.96 14.42 1.39
C ARG A 38 -19.53 13.24 2.24
N LEU A 39 -18.39 13.27 2.92
CA LEU A 39 -18.01 12.19 3.84
C LEU A 39 -18.84 12.24 5.13
N SER A 40 -19.23 11.12 5.73
CA SER A 40 -19.89 11.15 7.05
C SER A 40 -18.91 11.59 8.15
N GLU A 41 -19.37 11.79 9.38
CA GLU A 41 -18.51 12.21 10.51
C GLU A 41 -17.39 11.19 10.79
N HIS A 42 -17.70 9.90 10.63
CA HIS A 42 -16.77 8.79 10.83
C HIS A 42 -16.34 8.12 9.53
N GLY A 43 -16.66 8.75 8.39
CA GLY A 43 -16.36 8.19 7.08
C GLY A 43 -14.89 8.31 6.71
N MET A 44 -14.49 7.52 5.72
CA MET A 44 -13.13 7.48 5.19
C MET A 44 -13.11 7.58 3.66
N ALA A 45 -12.26 8.46 3.13
CA ALA A 45 -12.00 8.55 1.70
C ALA A 45 -10.69 7.83 1.34
N ASN A 46 -10.70 7.01 0.29
CA ASN A 46 -9.51 6.40 -0.28
C ASN A 46 -9.24 7.02 -1.65
N ILE A 47 -8.12 7.71 -1.79
CA ILE A 47 -7.74 8.37 -3.05
C ILE A 47 -6.39 7.83 -3.49
N SER A 48 -6.34 7.29 -4.71
CA SER A 48 -5.10 6.80 -5.30
C SER A 48 -4.52 7.76 -6.32
N TYR A 49 -3.19 7.86 -6.35
CA TYR A 49 -2.47 8.78 -7.22
C TYR A 49 -1.03 8.31 -7.46
N ASN A 50 -0.48 8.80 -8.57
CA ASN A 50 0.91 8.64 -8.95
C ASN A 50 1.79 9.57 -8.11
N THR A 51 3.01 9.13 -7.78
CA THR A 51 3.88 9.88 -6.87
C THR A 51 5.29 10.10 -7.37
N PHE A 52 5.88 11.22 -6.96
CA PHE A 52 7.32 11.44 -7.08
C PHE A 52 8.09 10.83 -5.89
N PRO A 53 9.35 10.39 -6.11
CA PRO A 53 10.14 10.53 -7.34
C PRO A 53 9.91 9.40 -8.37
N GLY A 54 9.17 8.34 -8.04
CA GLY A 54 9.01 7.14 -8.87
C GLY A 54 8.61 7.41 -10.31
N TRP A 55 7.83 8.46 -10.52
CA TRP A 55 7.36 8.84 -11.86
C TRP A 55 8.33 9.64 -12.72
N TYR A 56 9.46 10.15 -12.22
CA TYR A 56 10.40 10.91 -13.07
C TYR A 56 10.89 10.09 -14.26
N GLY A 57 11.23 8.81 -14.05
CA GLY A 57 11.59 7.91 -15.14
C GLY A 57 10.42 7.60 -16.07
N LEU A 58 9.22 7.38 -15.49
CA LEU A 58 8.02 7.06 -16.25
C LEU A 58 7.56 8.22 -17.15
N LEU A 59 7.77 9.47 -16.73
CA LEU A 59 7.52 10.64 -17.57
C LEU A 59 8.38 10.66 -18.84
N ALA A 60 9.61 10.17 -18.78
CA ALA A 60 10.46 10.04 -19.97
C ALA A 60 9.91 8.98 -20.95
N ILE A 61 9.39 7.87 -20.42
CA ILE A 61 8.73 6.82 -21.22
C ILE A 61 7.48 7.36 -21.88
N ARG A 62 6.61 8.03 -21.10
CA ARG A 62 5.42 8.70 -21.62
C ARG A 62 5.75 9.65 -22.75
N ARG A 63 6.82 10.42 -22.61
CA ARG A 63 7.25 11.34 -23.66
C ARG A 63 7.63 10.61 -24.95
N ILE A 64 8.39 9.51 -24.87
CA ILE A 64 8.72 8.67 -26.03
C ILE A 64 7.44 8.17 -26.72
N MET A 65 6.48 7.66 -25.95
CA MET A 65 5.24 7.10 -26.47
C MET A 65 4.36 8.17 -27.13
N GLN A 66 4.20 9.33 -26.47
CA GLN A 66 3.41 10.44 -26.99
C GLN A 66 4.01 11.04 -28.27
N ASP A 67 5.33 11.12 -28.37
CA ASP A 67 5.99 11.60 -29.58
C ASP A 67 5.80 10.62 -30.75
N ALA A 68 5.82 9.31 -30.49
CA ALA A 68 5.54 8.28 -31.50
C ALA A 68 4.07 8.22 -31.94
N ALA A 69 3.14 8.48 -31.03
CA ALA A 69 1.70 8.49 -31.31
C ALA A 69 1.21 9.77 -32.03
N ARG A 70 2.08 10.76 -32.22
CA ARG A 70 1.69 12.08 -32.74
C ARG A 70 1.16 11.99 -34.17
N GLY A 71 -0.04 12.51 -34.39
CA GLY A 71 -0.68 12.57 -35.71
C GLY A 71 -1.36 11.27 -36.13
N ILE A 72 -1.38 10.25 -35.26
CA ILE A 72 -2.18 9.04 -35.45
C ILE A 72 -3.58 9.31 -34.90
N GLU A 73 -4.62 9.02 -35.67
CA GLU A 73 -6.02 9.24 -35.26
C GLU A 73 -6.63 8.01 -34.58
N ASP A 74 -6.26 6.81 -35.03
CA ASP A 74 -6.79 5.56 -34.47
C ASP A 74 -6.18 5.27 -33.08
N PRO A 75 -7.00 5.12 -32.02
CA PRO A 75 -6.47 4.92 -30.66
C PRO A 75 -5.68 3.62 -30.46
N GLU A 76 -6.03 2.53 -31.14
CA GLU A 76 -5.30 1.27 -31.03
C GLU A 76 -3.94 1.37 -31.74
N GLU A 77 -3.89 2.08 -32.86
CA GLU A 77 -2.65 2.42 -33.56
C GLU A 77 -1.77 3.36 -32.74
N GLN A 78 -2.33 4.35 -32.04
CA GLN A 78 -1.59 5.21 -31.10
C GLN A 78 -0.91 4.38 -30.01
N ALA A 79 -1.66 3.49 -29.36
CA ALA A 79 -1.14 2.61 -28.32
C ALA A 79 -0.01 1.72 -28.84
N ARG A 80 -0.21 1.11 -30.03
CA ARG A 80 0.80 0.24 -30.66
C ARG A 80 2.06 1.02 -31.03
N ALA A 81 1.93 2.19 -31.66
CA ALA A 81 3.06 3.05 -32.01
C ALA A 81 3.88 3.48 -30.79
N GLY A 82 3.20 3.84 -29.69
CA GLY A 82 3.86 4.17 -28.43
C GLY A 82 4.64 2.98 -27.86
N ALA A 83 3.99 1.81 -27.76
CA ALA A 83 4.63 0.60 -27.23
C ALA A 83 5.83 0.16 -28.08
N ASP A 84 5.71 0.21 -29.41
CA ASP A 84 6.78 -0.14 -30.35
C ASP A 84 7.95 0.84 -30.27
N ALA A 85 7.69 2.14 -30.05
CA ALA A 85 8.75 3.12 -29.84
C ALA A 85 9.58 2.79 -28.59
N VAL A 86 8.95 2.46 -27.47
CA VAL A 86 9.66 2.10 -26.23
C VAL A 86 10.51 0.84 -26.43
N LYS A 87 9.99 -0.17 -27.15
CA LYS A 87 10.75 -1.37 -27.54
C LYS A 87 11.92 -1.05 -28.46
N PHE A 88 11.73 -0.17 -29.45
CA PHE A 88 12.81 0.30 -30.31
C PHE A 88 13.92 0.98 -29.50
N PHE A 89 13.58 1.92 -28.61
CA PHE A 89 14.57 2.59 -27.76
C PHE A 89 15.29 1.63 -26.80
N ARG A 90 14.63 0.57 -26.33
CA ARG A 90 15.27 -0.51 -25.55
C ARG A 90 16.38 -1.20 -26.37
N ASP A 91 16.13 -1.48 -27.65
CA ASP A 91 16.98 -2.31 -28.50
C ASP A 91 18.18 -1.56 -29.12
N VAL A 92 18.13 -0.23 -29.16
CA VAL A 92 19.22 0.61 -29.71
C VAL A 92 20.45 0.66 -28.79
N TRP A 93 20.26 0.46 -27.49
CA TRP A 93 21.32 0.65 -26.50
C TRP A 93 22.02 -0.66 -26.10
N PRO A 94 23.34 -0.62 -25.84
CA PRO A 94 24.02 -1.77 -25.23
C PRO A 94 23.47 -2.06 -23.82
N ASP A 95 23.72 -3.28 -23.33
CA ASP A 95 23.17 -3.80 -22.07
C ASP A 95 23.54 -2.98 -20.82
N ASN A 96 24.64 -2.23 -20.86
CA ASN A 96 25.11 -1.40 -19.75
C ASN A 96 24.70 0.08 -19.85
N HIS A 97 23.96 0.48 -20.89
CA HIS A 97 23.51 1.87 -21.00
C HIS A 97 22.42 2.19 -19.96
N PRO A 98 22.55 3.26 -19.15
CA PRO A 98 21.61 3.54 -18.06
C PRO A 98 20.15 3.64 -18.48
N LEU A 99 19.85 4.38 -19.56
CA LEU A 99 18.49 4.47 -20.09
C LEU A 99 18.00 3.13 -20.65
N GLY A 100 18.87 2.38 -21.33
CA GLY A 100 18.52 1.07 -21.87
C GLY A 100 18.13 0.09 -20.75
N THR A 101 18.87 0.10 -19.63
CA THR A 101 18.60 -0.75 -18.47
C THR A 101 17.28 -0.39 -17.82
N PHE A 102 16.99 0.91 -17.70
CA PHE A 102 15.71 1.38 -17.20
C PHE A 102 14.53 0.97 -18.11
N LEU A 103 14.66 1.13 -19.43
CA LEU A 103 13.62 0.72 -20.38
C LEU A 103 13.39 -0.80 -20.39
N ARG A 104 14.46 -1.60 -20.27
CA ARG A 104 14.36 -3.06 -20.12
C ARG A 104 13.60 -3.43 -18.86
N TRP A 105 13.94 -2.81 -17.72
CA TRP A 105 13.22 -3.02 -16.46
C TRP A 105 11.73 -2.68 -16.60
N TYR A 106 11.41 -1.54 -17.21
CA TYR A 106 10.02 -1.12 -17.42
C TYR A 106 9.25 -2.09 -18.33
N ILE A 107 9.82 -2.47 -19.48
CA ILE A 107 9.16 -3.39 -20.41
C ILE A 107 8.93 -4.75 -19.76
N ASN A 108 9.90 -5.26 -18.98
CA ASN A 108 9.74 -6.52 -18.27
C ASN A 108 8.65 -6.45 -17.19
N LEU A 109 8.49 -5.29 -16.53
CA LEU A 109 7.43 -5.08 -15.55
C LEU A 109 6.05 -5.01 -16.22
N GLU A 110 5.96 -4.40 -17.40
CA GLU A 110 4.72 -4.07 -18.09
C GLU A 110 4.48 -4.93 -19.35
N GLU A 111 5.15 -6.08 -19.47
CA GLU A 111 5.22 -6.88 -20.70
C GLU A 111 3.82 -7.20 -21.24
N ALA A 112 2.94 -7.73 -20.39
CA ALA A 112 1.57 -8.06 -20.75
C ALA A 112 0.72 -6.84 -21.18
N ARG A 113 1.04 -5.63 -20.69
CA ARG A 113 0.32 -4.40 -21.05
C ARG A 113 0.87 -3.79 -22.34
N LEU A 114 2.18 -3.86 -22.57
CA LEU A 114 2.86 -3.32 -23.75
C LEU A 114 2.80 -4.27 -24.96
N GLU A 115 2.31 -5.49 -24.79
CA GLU A 115 1.81 -6.33 -25.87
C GLU A 115 0.39 -5.91 -26.27
N VAL A 116 0.32 -4.81 -27.04
CA VAL A 116 -0.94 -4.21 -27.52
C VAL A 116 -1.57 -5.08 -28.62
N ASN A 117 -2.21 -6.15 -28.17
CA ASN A 117 -2.78 -7.21 -29.00
C ASN A 117 -4.32 -7.14 -29.09
N ASP A 118 -4.96 -6.34 -28.24
CA ASP A 118 -6.40 -6.18 -28.20
C ASP A 118 -6.81 -4.78 -27.71
N ARG A 119 -8.13 -4.56 -27.64
CA ARG A 119 -8.71 -3.30 -27.17
C ARG A 119 -8.45 -3.03 -25.68
N ALA A 120 -8.35 -4.07 -24.85
CA ALA A 120 -8.16 -3.91 -23.41
C ALA A 120 -6.74 -3.40 -23.10
N THR A 121 -5.73 -4.03 -23.69
CA THR A 121 -4.32 -3.61 -23.63
C THR A 121 -4.12 -2.22 -24.23
N SER A 122 -4.75 -1.93 -25.39
CA SER A 122 -4.77 -0.59 -25.98
C SER A 122 -5.33 0.47 -25.02
N THR A 123 -6.45 0.17 -24.36
CA THR A 123 -7.11 1.11 -23.43
C THR A 123 -6.24 1.41 -22.22
N LEU A 124 -5.52 0.42 -21.68
CA LEU A 124 -4.59 0.63 -20.58
C LEU A 124 -3.43 1.54 -20.99
N VAL A 125 -2.86 1.33 -22.17
CA VAL A 125 -1.77 2.19 -22.68
C VAL A 125 -2.24 3.63 -22.93
N LEU A 126 -3.44 3.76 -23.49
CA LEU A 126 -4.06 5.06 -23.72
C LEU A 126 -4.32 5.80 -22.41
N HIS A 127 -4.83 5.08 -21.40
CA HIS A 127 -5.05 5.64 -20.08
C HIS A 127 -3.71 6.00 -19.41
N ASP A 128 -2.75 5.08 -19.30
CA ASP A 128 -1.60 5.22 -18.41
C ASP A 128 -0.36 5.90 -19.02
N GLU A 129 -0.16 5.86 -20.32
CA GLU A 129 1.03 6.42 -20.95
C GLU A 129 0.71 7.56 -21.92
N LEU A 130 -0.44 7.49 -22.60
CA LEU A 130 -0.80 8.48 -23.63
C LEU A 130 -1.83 9.51 -23.20
N SER A 131 -2.50 9.36 -22.06
CA SER A 131 -3.50 10.34 -21.61
C SER A 131 -2.87 11.72 -21.41
N GLU A 132 -3.66 12.75 -21.70
CA GLU A 132 -3.26 14.16 -21.64
C GLU A 132 -2.78 14.55 -20.24
N TYR A 133 -3.50 14.10 -19.20
CA TYR A 133 -3.17 14.39 -17.81
C TYR A 133 -2.60 13.14 -17.16
N ASN A 134 -1.36 13.24 -16.71
CA ASN A 134 -0.83 12.39 -15.65
C ASN A 134 0.14 13.24 -14.85
N ASP A 135 -0.35 13.77 -13.73
CA ASP A 135 0.43 14.63 -12.86
C ASP A 135 0.68 13.93 -11.52
N PRO A 136 1.84 13.28 -11.36
CA PRO A 136 2.27 12.73 -10.09
C PRO A 136 2.47 13.85 -9.07
N VAL A 137 2.28 13.55 -7.79
CA VAL A 137 2.48 14.53 -6.71
C VAL A 137 3.35 13.95 -5.61
N TYR A 138 4.04 14.81 -4.86
CA TYR A 138 4.64 14.38 -3.60
C TYR A 138 3.54 14.12 -2.56
N LEU A 139 3.75 13.16 -1.66
CA LEU A 139 2.83 12.90 -0.53
C LEU A 139 2.58 14.17 0.27
N GLY A 140 3.61 14.97 0.55
CA GLY A 140 3.47 16.23 1.28
C GLY A 140 2.55 17.23 0.58
N GLU A 141 2.61 17.31 -0.75
CA GLU A 141 1.76 18.20 -1.56
C GLU A 141 0.31 17.72 -1.58
N PHE A 142 0.11 16.40 -1.73
CA PHE A 142 -1.22 15.79 -1.65
C PHE A 142 -1.87 16.03 -0.28
N VAL A 143 -1.14 15.79 0.81
CA VAL A 143 -1.64 16.00 2.16
C VAL A 143 -1.97 17.48 2.40
N ALA A 144 -1.11 18.40 1.97
CA ALA A 144 -1.38 19.83 2.09
C ALA A 144 -2.64 20.26 1.31
N ALA A 145 -2.87 19.70 0.10
CA ALA A 145 -4.08 19.95 -0.67
C ALA A 145 -5.33 19.39 0.04
N ALA A 146 -5.24 18.19 0.60
CA ALA A 146 -6.32 17.56 1.36
C ALA A 146 -6.66 18.36 2.64
N GLU A 147 -5.66 18.80 3.38
CA GLU A 147 -5.81 19.64 4.58
C GLU A 147 -6.48 20.98 4.24
N LYS A 148 -6.09 21.61 3.13
CA LYS A 148 -6.74 22.84 2.64
C LYS A 148 -8.22 22.63 2.32
N ALA A 149 -8.61 21.44 1.86
CA ALA A 149 -10.00 21.07 1.62
C ALA A 149 -10.77 20.69 2.90
N GLY A 150 -10.12 20.62 4.07
CA GLY A 150 -10.73 20.23 5.34
C GLY A 150 -10.71 18.72 5.63
N LEU A 151 -9.77 18.00 5.03
CA LEU A 151 -9.52 16.58 5.28
C LEU A 151 -8.23 16.38 6.11
N SER A 152 -8.03 15.19 6.66
CA SER A 152 -6.80 14.82 7.37
C SER A 152 -6.32 13.45 6.91
N TYR A 153 -5.02 13.35 6.71
CA TYR A 153 -4.35 12.12 6.30
C TYR A 153 -4.21 11.13 7.45
N VAL A 154 -4.65 9.89 7.24
CA VAL A 154 -4.56 8.79 8.21
C VAL A 154 -3.29 7.98 7.99
N ALA A 155 -3.20 7.28 6.87
CA ALA A 155 -2.11 6.40 6.45
C ALA A 155 -2.30 6.01 4.97
N ASP A 156 -1.36 5.27 4.40
CA ASP A 156 -1.59 4.55 3.14
C ASP A 156 -2.45 3.31 3.38
N ALA A 157 -3.28 2.94 2.41
CA ALA A 157 -4.06 1.71 2.41
C ALA A 157 -3.17 0.46 2.30
N ASP A 158 -1.97 0.60 1.74
CA ASP A 158 -0.88 -0.37 1.93
C ASP A 158 -0.05 0.02 3.16
N LEU A 159 -0.53 -0.35 4.36
CA LEU A 159 0.09 0.10 5.61
C LEU A 159 1.62 -0.20 5.68
N PRO A 160 2.15 -1.35 5.24
CA PRO A 160 3.59 -1.59 5.18
C PRO A 160 4.42 -0.53 4.45
N ALA A 161 3.84 0.17 3.46
CA ALA A 161 4.50 1.25 2.74
C ALA A 161 4.80 2.46 3.64
N SER A 162 4.04 2.66 4.72
CA SER A 162 4.25 3.72 5.71
C SER A 162 5.31 3.38 6.77
N PHE A 163 5.82 2.13 6.79
CA PHE A 163 6.86 1.68 7.73
C PHE A 163 8.22 1.56 7.07
N PRO A 164 9.34 1.76 7.79
CA PRO A 164 10.70 1.75 7.22
C PRO A 164 11.26 0.32 7.01
N ASN A 165 10.41 -0.66 6.71
CA ASN A 165 10.84 -2.03 6.45
C ASN A 165 11.92 -2.09 5.35
N GLY A 166 12.99 -2.83 5.60
CA GLY A 166 14.14 -2.96 4.69
C GLY A 166 15.10 -1.77 4.67
N VAL A 167 14.83 -0.70 5.45
CA VAL A 167 15.75 0.42 5.63
C VAL A 167 16.64 0.16 6.86
N PRO A 168 17.97 0.33 6.75
CA PRO A 168 18.88 0.17 7.90
C PRO A 168 18.52 1.09 9.08
N ASP A 169 18.64 0.59 10.31
CA ASP A 169 18.23 1.30 11.53
C ASP A 169 18.95 2.65 11.72
N ASP A 170 20.22 2.75 11.34
CA ASP A 170 21.00 3.97 11.39
C ASP A 170 20.48 5.02 10.40
N VAL A 171 20.03 4.60 9.22
CA VAL A 171 19.36 5.44 8.23
C VAL A 171 17.98 5.89 8.73
N VAL A 172 17.19 4.99 9.32
CA VAL A 172 15.90 5.33 9.94
C VAL A 172 16.08 6.37 11.04
N ALA A 173 17.07 6.19 11.92
CA ALA A 173 17.40 7.14 12.97
C ALA A 173 17.88 8.50 12.39
N ALA A 174 18.63 8.48 11.28
CA ALA A 174 19.08 9.68 10.60
C ALA A 174 17.90 10.47 9.98
N ILE A 175 16.96 9.80 9.31
CA ILE A 175 15.75 10.44 8.75
C ILE A 175 14.88 11.00 9.88
N SER A 176 14.64 10.20 10.93
CA SER A 176 13.80 10.58 12.07
C SER A 176 14.26 11.86 12.76
N LYS A 177 15.58 12.15 12.75
CA LYS A 177 16.16 13.38 13.31
C LYS A 177 15.97 14.64 12.43
N ARG A 178 15.60 14.47 11.16
CA ARG A 178 15.51 15.54 10.15
C ARG A 178 14.07 15.94 9.84
N VAL A 179 13.14 15.01 10.00
CA VAL A 179 11.73 15.20 9.68
C VAL A 179 10.95 15.78 10.86
N ARG A 180 9.90 16.53 10.55
CA ARG A 180 9.05 17.23 11.53
C ARG A 180 7.71 16.55 11.74
N SER A 181 7.33 15.63 10.85
CA SER A 181 6.05 14.94 10.87
C SER A 181 6.17 13.51 10.34
N ALA A 182 5.16 12.68 10.63
CA ALA A 182 5.04 11.35 10.05
C ALA A 182 4.92 11.39 8.52
N VAL A 183 4.23 12.40 7.98
CA VAL A 183 4.09 12.61 6.54
C VAL A 183 5.44 12.89 5.89
N GLU A 184 6.28 13.72 6.52
CA GLU A 184 7.65 13.95 6.03
C GLU A 184 8.51 12.68 6.11
N PHE A 185 8.34 11.87 7.16
CA PHE A 185 9.02 10.58 7.27
C PHE A 185 8.64 9.64 6.12
N GLU A 186 7.35 9.46 5.86
CA GLU A 186 6.83 8.66 4.74
C GLU A 186 7.30 9.20 3.38
N GLN A 187 7.35 10.53 3.22
CA GLN A 187 7.88 11.15 2.00
C GLN A 187 9.36 10.80 1.79
N HIS A 188 10.17 10.67 2.84
CA HIS A 188 11.56 10.22 2.70
C HIS A 188 11.64 8.73 2.35
N LEU A 189 10.72 7.91 2.86
CA LEU A 189 10.61 6.52 2.42
C LEU A 189 10.27 6.43 0.93
N ASP A 190 9.43 7.33 0.41
CA ASP A 190 9.14 7.40 -1.03
C ASP A 190 10.39 7.70 -1.85
N MET A 191 11.25 8.58 -1.34
CA MET A 191 12.51 8.89 -2.00
C MET A 191 13.45 7.68 -2.04
N LEU A 192 13.55 6.93 -0.93
CA LEU A 192 14.40 5.73 -0.85
C LEU A 192 13.86 4.57 -1.69
N ARG A 193 12.54 4.42 -1.77
CA ARG A 193 11.88 3.31 -2.44
C ARG A 193 11.53 3.58 -3.90
N ASN A 194 11.75 4.82 -4.36
CA ASN A 194 11.30 5.29 -5.65
C ASN A 194 9.79 5.02 -5.85
N THR A 195 8.98 5.30 -4.82
CA THR A 195 7.54 4.99 -4.80
C THR A 195 6.84 5.64 -6.00
N THR A 196 6.13 4.82 -6.78
CA THR A 196 5.40 5.25 -7.97
C THR A 196 3.91 5.49 -7.70
N PHE A 197 3.34 4.91 -6.65
CA PHE A 197 1.90 4.93 -6.44
C PHE A 197 1.55 4.90 -4.96
N ARG A 198 0.52 5.66 -4.59
CA ARG A 198 -0.04 5.68 -3.24
C ARG A 198 -1.55 5.55 -3.24
N ARG A 199 -2.09 5.07 -2.12
CA ARG A 199 -3.54 4.99 -1.84
C ARG A 199 -3.79 5.59 -0.47
N SER A 200 -3.99 6.90 -0.43
CA SER A 200 -4.09 7.62 0.83
C SER A 200 -5.50 7.54 1.41
N LEU A 201 -5.57 7.18 2.69
CA LEU A 201 -6.78 7.21 3.49
C LEU A 201 -6.92 8.58 4.16
N LEU A 202 -8.07 9.23 3.94
CA LEU A 202 -8.41 10.54 4.45
C LEU A 202 -9.68 10.47 5.30
N VAL A 203 -9.74 11.29 6.35
CA VAL A 203 -10.92 11.52 7.18
C VAL A 203 -11.24 13.01 7.23
N ARG A 204 -12.37 13.41 7.82
CA ARG A 204 -12.66 14.82 8.06
C ARG A 204 -11.60 15.44 8.99
N GLY A 205 -11.21 16.68 8.72
CA GLY A 205 -10.09 17.35 9.41
C GLY A 205 -10.27 17.62 10.91
N LYS A 206 -11.45 17.32 11.48
CA LYS A 206 -11.73 17.43 12.92
C LYS A 206 -11.36 16.16 13.70
N VAL A 207 -11.05 15.06 13.01
CA VAL A 207 -10.72 13.78 13.63
C VAL A 207 -9.25 13.76 14.03
N GLU A 208 -8.97 13.56 15.31
CA GLU A 208 -7.60 13.36 15.79
C GLU A 208 -7.10 11.96 15.40
N VAL A 209 -6.07 11.90 14.56
CA VAL A 209 -5.49 10.63 14.08
C VAL A 209 -4.38 10.16 15.03
N GLN A 210 -4.60 9.03 15.70
CA GLN A 210 -3.55 8.36 16.49
C GLN A 210 -2.60 7.56 15.59
N ARG A 211 -1.42 8.13 15.31
CA ARG A 211 -0.42 7.52 14.42
C ARG A 211 0.52 6.53 15.11
N ARG A 212 0.53 6.51 16.45
CA ARG A 212 1.37 5.57 17.21
C ARG A 212 0.59 4.28 17.46
N LEU A 213 0.93 3.24 16.70
CA LEU A 213 0.43 1.90 16.96
C LEU A 213 1.02 1.39 18.29
N ARG A 214 0.15 0.99 19.21
CA ARG A 214 0.55 0.36 20.47
C ARG A 214 -0.08 -1.03 20.50
N PRO A 215 0.65 -2.08 20.88
CA PRO A 215 0.10 -3.42 21.04
C PRO A 215 -0.73 -3.54 22.33
N ASP A 216 -1.59 -2.56 22.57
CA ASP A 216 -2.46 -2.50 23.71
C ASP A 216 -3.53 -3.60 23.59
N PRO A 217 -3.71 -4.47 24.61
CA PRO A 217 -4.69 -5.54 24.54
C PRO A 217 -6.12 -5.04 24.25
N ALA A 218 -6.54 -3.87 24.76
CA ALA A 218 -7.88 -3.36 24.49
C ALA A 218 -8.06 -2.90 23.03
N MET A 219 -7.02 -2.31 22.42
CA MET A 219 -6.98 -2.08 20.97
C MET A 219 -7.04 -3.41 20.22
N MET A 220 -6.16 -4.37 20.52
CA MET A 220 -6.07 -5.63 19.78
C MET A 220 -7.38 -6.42 19.80
N MET A 221 -8.13 -6.37 20.91
CA MET A 221 -9.43 -7.04 21.06
C MET A 221 -10.53 -6.52 20.11
N GLN A 222 -10.31 -5.38 19.44
CA GLN A 222 -11.23 -4.83 18.44
C GLN A 222 -10.98 -5.41 17.04
N PHE A 223 -9.89 -6.16 16.84
CA PHE A 223 -9.49 -6.69 15.55
C PHE A 223 -9.72 -8.19 15.44
N SER A 224 -9.95 -8.62 14.19
CA SER A 224 -9.81 -10.00 13.77
C SER A 224 -8.51 -10.16 12.98
N VAL A 225 -7.87 -11.32 13.11
CA VAL A 225 -6.54 -11.61 12.56
C VAL A 225 -6.65 -12.75 11.55
N ARG A 226 -5.91 -12.68 10.44
CA ARG A 226 -5.88 -13.75 9.42
C ARG A 226 -4.48 -13.89 8.82
N SER A 227 -3.90 -15.09 8.92
CA SER A 227 -2.60 -15.35 8.30
C SER A 227 -2.72 -16.26 7.09
N ARG A 228 -1.95 -15.98 6.03
CA ARG A 228 -1.67 -16.94 4.95
C ARG A 228 -0.36 -17.71 5.17
N ALA A 229 0.39 -17.39 6.23
CA ALA A 229 1.69 -17.98 6.48
C ALA A 229 1.55 -19.46 6.85
N VAL A 230 2.52 -20.25 6.42
CA VAL A 230 2.66 -21.68 6.76
C VAL A 230 3.94 -21.89 7.54
N PRO A 231 3.96 -22.82 8.52
CA PRO A 231 5.17 -23.11 9.26
C PRO A 231 6.25 -23.73 8.35
N GLU A 232 7.50 -23.31 8.53
CA GLU A 232 8.66 -23.93 7.94
C GLU A 232 9.11 -25.11 8.83
N GLY A 233 8.54 -26.28 8.58
CA GLY A 233 8.83 -27.50 9.35
C GLY A 233 7.92 -27.71 10.55
N SER A 234 8.32 -28.60 11.46
CA SER A 234 7.57 -28.89 12.70
C SER A 234 7.72 -27.76 13.71
N VAL A 235 6.61 -27.41 14.38
CA VAL A 235 6.59 -26.33 15.38
C VAL A 235 6.37 -26.92 16.76
N GLU A 236 7.42 -26.90 17.58
CA GLU A 236 7.33 -27.21 19.00
C GLU A 236 7.01 -25.92 19.78
N ILE A 237 5.79 -25.84 20.32
CA ILE A 237 5.23 -24.63 20.94
C ILE A 237 6.04 -24.21 22.17
N ASN A 238 6.34 -25.17 23.05
CA ASN A 238 6.95 -24.91 24.36
C ASN A 238 8.49 -24.95 24.36
N ASP A 239 9.11 -25.20 23.20
CA ASP A 239 10.56 -25.08 23.04
C ASP A 239 10.99 -23.61 22.95
N ARG A 240 12.21 -23.29 23.39
CA ARG A 240 12.87 -21.99 23.20
C ARG A 240 13.40 -21.81 21.78
N ALA A 241 13.48 -22.85 20.95
CA ALA A 241 13.85 -22.72 19.55
C ALA A 241 12.84 -21.85 18.79
N ALA A 242 13.32 -20.90 17.98
CA ALA A 242 12.44 -20.06 17.18
C ALA A 242 11.78 -20.87 16.06
N ALA A 243 10.47 -20.69 15.87
CA ALA A 243 9.73 -21.22 14.73
C ALA A 243 9.56 -20.13 13.67
N ALA A 244 9.50 -20.54 12.40
CA ALA A 244 9.31 -19.64 11.28
C ALA A 244 8.04 -19.95 10.52
N PHE A 245 7.37 -18.89 10.08
CA PHE A 245 6.15 -18.94 9.29
C PHE A 245 6.33 -18.07 8.07
N ALA A 246 6.16 -18.62 6.88
CA ALA A 246 6.41 -17.95 5.62
C ALA A 246 5.18 -17.96 4.71
N ILE A 247 5.02 -16.91 3.91
CA ILE A 247 4.08 -16.90 2.79
C ILE A 247 4.81 -17.22 1.48
N PRO A 248 4.11 -17.71 0.44
CA PRO A 248 4.74 -17.98 -0.87
C PRO A 248 5.49 -16.79 -1.47
N ALA A 249 5.08 -15.56 -1.16
CA ALA A 249 5.73 -14.33 -1.60
C ALA A 249 7.06 -14.01 -0.87
N GLY A 250 7.52 -14.88 0.05
CA GLY A 250 8.84 -14.80 0.68
C GLY A 250 8.89 -14.04 2.01
N ALA A 251 7.83 -13.31 2.40
CA ALA A 251 7.79 -12.69 3.72
C ALA A 251 7.73 -13.76 4.82
N ARG A 252 8.43 -13.50 5.93
CA ARG A 252 8.62 -14.46 7.02
C ARG A 252 8.46 -13.80 8.38
N LEU A 253 7.73 -14.48 9.27
CA LEU A 253 7.67 -14.17 10.70
C LEU A 253 8.41 -15.27 11.46
N THR A 254 9.40 -14.88 12.27
CA THR A 254 10.16 -15.79 13.13
C THR A 254 9.93 -15.41 14.59
N THR A 255 9.60 -16.39 15.44
CA THR A 255 9.32 -16.14 16.86
C THR A 255 9.66 -17.35 17.73
N ASP A 256 10.26 -17.09 18.89
CA ASP A 256 10.46 -18.05 19.98
C ASP A 256 9.35 -17.98 21.04
N HIS A 257 8.46 -16.98 20.96
CA HIS A 257 7.37 -16.76 21.91
C HIS A 257 6.28 -17.86 21.78
N PRO A 258 6.06 -18.71 22.81
CA PRO A 258 5.18 -19.87 22.72
C PRO A 258 3.75 -19.52 22.28
N LEU A 259 3.17 -18.46 22.86
CA LEU A 259 1.81 -18.04 22.51
C LEU A 259 1.73 -17.52 21.06
N SER A 260 2.77 -16.88 20.53
CA SER A 260 2.81 -16.49 19.12
C SER A 260 2.92 -17.70 18.19
N LYS A 261 3.72 -18.72 18.54
CA LYS A 261 3.78 -19.97 17.77
C LYS A 261 2.41 -20.65 17.72
N ALA A 262 1.77 -20.80 18.89
CA ALA A 262 0.44 -21.39 19.00
C ALA A 262 -0.61 -20.60 18.22
N ALA A 263 -0.57 -19.26 18.27
CA ALA A 263 -1.47 -18.39 17.52
C ALA A 263 -1.31 -18.56 16.00
N MET A 264 -0.08 -18.64 15.49
CA MET A 264 0.14 -18.88 14.06
C MET A 264 -0.38 -20.25 13.60
N LEU A 265 -0.27 -21.28 14.45
CA LEU A 265 -0.86 -22.60 14.17
C LEU A 265 -2.40 -22.57 14.17
N GLU A 266 -3.02 -21.81 15.08
CA GLU A 266 -4.47 -21.59 15.09
C GLU A 266 -4.95 -20.83 13.86
N LEU A 267 -4.24 -19.77 13.46
CA LEU A 267 -4.54 -19.02 12.23
C LEU A 267 -4.39 -19.89 10.99
N ARG A 268 -3.39 -20.77 10.96
CA ARG A 268 -3.23 -21.74 9.86
C ARG A 268 -4.40 -22.72 9.80
N ALA A 269 -4.86 -23.22 10.94
CA ALA A 269 -6.00 -24.13 11.01
C ALA A 269 -7.32 -23.44 10.62
N ALA A 270 -7.47 -22.15 10.92
CA ALA A 270 -8.65 -21.37 10.57
C ALA A 270 -8.64 -20.83 9.12
N ASN A 271 -7.49 -20.84 8.43
CA ASN A 271 -7.35 -20.31 7.08
C ASN A 271 -8.40 -20.94 6.13
N PRO A 272 -9.14 -20.14 5.32
CA PRO A 272 -8.94 -18.70 5.03
C PRO A 272 -9.74 -17.74 5.94
N GLN A 273 -10.40 -18.22 6.99
CA GLN A 273 -11.18 -17.40 7.91
C GLN A 273 -10.28 -16.59 8.85
N SER A 274 -10.79 -15.45 9.33
CA SER A 274 -10.18 -14.70 10.42
C SER A 274 -10.71 -15.19 11.77
N LEU A 275 -9.91 -15.00 12.82
CA LEU A 275 -10.33 -15.20 14.21
C LEU A 275 -10.31 -13.84 14.91
N SER A 276 -11.30 -13.56 15.77
CA SER A 276 -11.17 -12.39 16.66
C SER A 276 -9.90 -12.54 17.51
N PHE A 277 -9.21 -11.45 17.83
CA PHE A 277 -7.99 -11.53 18.64
C PHE A 277 -8.24 -12.21 19.99
N ARG A 278 -9.43 -11.99 20.57
CA ARG A 278 -9.88 -12.67 21.80
C ARG A 278 -9.90 -14.19 21.62
N GLU A 279 -10.57 -14.66 20.59
CA GLU A 279 -10.71 -16.08 20.30
C GLU A 279 -9.35 -16.71 19.99
N LEU A 280 -8.54 -16.04 19.16
CA LEU A 280 -7.19 -16.47 18.84
C LEU A 280 -6.35 -16.64 20.11
N ALA A 281 -6.37 -15.65 21.00
CA ALA A 281 -5.59 -15.69 22.24
C ALA A 281 -6.01 -16.86 23.15
N VAL A 282 -7.31 -17.11 23.32
CA VAL A 282 -7.81 -18.22 24.15
C VAL A 282 -7.45 -19.58 23.54
N ARG A 283 -7.67 -19.78 22.23
CA ARG A 283 -7.34 -21.05 21.57
C ARG A 283 -5.84 -21.33 21.59
N ALA A 284 -5.03 -20.31 21.29
CA ALA A 284 -3.57 -20.43 21.31
C ALA A 284 -3.06 -20.71 22.73
N TRP A 285 -3.62 -20.07 23.75
CA TRP A 285 -3.25 -20.32 25.13
C TRP A 285 -3.58 -21.75 25.60
N GLY A 286 -4.74 -22.28 25.18
CA GLY A 286 -5.09 -23.69 25.42
C GLY A 286 -4.06 -24.68 24.86
N ARG A 287 -3.40 -24.36 23.74
CA ARG A 287 -2.27 -25.17 23.22
C ARG A 287 -0.99 -25.04 24.04
N VAL A 288 -0.75 -23.88 24.66
CA VAL A 288 0.45 -23.63 25.46
C VAL A 288 0.34 -24.36 26.80
N GLU A 289 -0.77 -24.20 27.53
CA GLU A 289 -0.99 -24.81 28.86
C GLU A 289 -1.32 -26.30 28.77
N GLY A 290 -1.73 -26.78 27.59
CA GLY A 290 -2.15 -28.17 27.36
C GLY A 290 -3.55 -28.48 27.90
N HIS A 291 -4.06 -27.75 28.90
CA HIS A 291 -5.39 -27.94 29.52
C HIS A 291 -6.06 -26.59 29.82
N GLY A 292 -7.24 -26.30 29.22
CA GLY A 292 -8.11 -25.17 29.62
C GLY A 292 -8.51 -24.20 28.49
N GLN A 293 -9.59 -23.45 28.73
CA GLN A 293 -10.07 -22.32 27.91
C GLN A 293 -9.90 -20.98 28.65
N SER A 294 -8.81 -20.86 29.42
CA SER A 294 -8.45 -19.64 30.14
C SER A 294 -7.96 -18.57 29.17
N ALA A 295 -8.11 -17.30 29.56
CA ALA A 295 -7.44 -16.21 28.86
C ALA A 295 -5.96 -16.17 29.25
N PRO A 296 -5.03 -15.90 28.31
CA PRO A 296 -3.63 -15.74 28.63
C PRO A 296 -3.39 -14.53 29.56
N PRO A 297 -2.30 -14.53 30.35
CA PRO A 297 -1.86 -13.38 31.14
C PRO A 297 -1.69 -12.11 30.28
N ALA A 298 -1.86 -10.94 30.92
CA ALA A 298 -1.86 -9.65 30.22
C ALA A 298 -0.53 -9.31 29.52
N ASP A 299 0.60 -9.70 30.10
CA ASP A 299 1.93 -9.57 29.49
C ASP A 299 2.07 -10.43 28.23
N GLN A 300 1.55 -11.66 28.24
CA GLN A 300 1.53 -12.56 27.09
C GLN A 300 0.62 -12.02 25.98
N LEU A 301 -0.54 -11.46 26.33
CA LEU A 301 -1.43 -10.77 25.37
C LEU A 301 -0.74 -9.59 24.70
N THR A 302 -0.01 -8.80 25.47
CA THR A 302 0.74 -7.63 24.96
C THR A 302 1.83 -8.07 23.99
N LEU A 303 2.59 -9.12 24.32
CA LEU A 303 3.62 -9.69 23.45
C LEU A 303 3.04 -10.32 22.19
N LEU A 304 1.94 -11.06 22.32
CA LEU A 304 1.22 -11.60 21.16
C LEU A 304 0.78 -10.46 20.22
N GLY A 305 0.14 -9.43 20.77
CA GLY A 305 -0.28 -8.25 20.02
C GLY A 305 0.88 -7.57 19.31
N ALA A 306 2.02 -7.41 19.99
CA ALA A 306 3.22 -6.80 19.43
C ALA A 306 3.81 -7.60 18.26
N ASN A 307 3.87 -8.93 18.39
CA ASN A 307 4.40 -9.80 17.35
C ASN A 307 3.50 -9.86 16.12
N LEU A 308 2.17 -9.95 16.33
CA LEU A 308 1.19 -9.94 15.24
C LEU A 308 1.21 -8.58 14.51
N LEU A 309 1.18 -7.48 15.26
CA LEU A 309 1.22 -6.14 14.69
C LEU A 309 2.52 -5.90 13.91
N ARG A 310 3.67 -6.36 14.42
CA ARG A 310 4.94 -6.30 13.70
C ARG A 310 4.86 -7.06 12.38
N GLY A 311 4.29 -8.27 12.39
CA GLY A 311 4.06 -9.07 11.18
C GLY A 311 3.20 -8.32 10.16
N TYR A 312 2.09 -7.75 10.60
CA TYR A 312 1.17 -6.96 9.77
C TYR A 312 1.85 -5.73 9.16
N THR A 313 2.61 -4.97 9.96
CA THR A 313 3.35 -3.78 9.46
C THR A 313 4.47 -4.13 8.51
N TYR A 314 4.95 -5.37 8.51
CA TYR A 314 5.97 -5.85 7.56
C TYR A 314 5.34 -6.34 6.26
N ASN A 315 4.25 -7.11 6.34
CA ASN A 315 3.53 -7.62 5.18
C ASN A 315 2.08 -8.00 5.56
N ILE A 316 1.10 -7.48 4.82
CA ILE A 316 -0.33 -7.69 5.08
C ILE A 316 -0.82 -9.14 4.89
N ASP A 317 -0.09 -9.98 4.16
CA ASP A 317 -0.44 -11.39 3.99
C ASP A 317 0.15 -12.28 5.11
N LEU A 318 1.10 -11.76 5.90
CA LEU A 318 1.63 -12.49 7.05
C LEU A 318 0.61 -12.61 8.19
N ILE A 319 -0.19 -11.57 8.46
CA ILE A 319 -1.08 -11.45 9.63
C ILE A 319 -2.37 -10.70 9.30
#